data_AF-A0A0S8ENN4-F1
#
_entry.id   AF-A0A0S8ENN4-F1
#
_cell.length_a   1.000
_cell.length_b   1.000
_cell.length_c   1.000
_cell.angle_alpha   90.00
_cell.angle_beta   90.00
_cell.angle_gamma   90.00
#
_symmetry.space_group_name_H-M   'P 1'
#
loop_
_entity.id
_entity.type
_entity.pdbx_description
1 polymer ?
#
loop_
_entity_poly.entity_id
_entity_poly.type
_entity_poly.pdbx_seq_one_letter_code
_entity_poly.pdbx_strand_id
1 'polypeptide(L)'
;MREQAPCGEMPWVRVAKDGRSFVLEPAGKTFVPWGFNYDHDDGGRLIEDYWDGEWQTIEEDFLEMRQLGANVVRVHLQLGRFMEAPDRANACALDRLGRLVALAERVNLYLDLTGLGCYHKQDVPPWYDPLTESQRWEVQARFWEAVSARCAASPAVFC
;
A
#
# COMPACT_ATOMS: atom_id res chain seq x y z
N MET A 1 20.03 -6.65 -25.25
CA MET A 1 20.60 -6.81 -23.90
C MET A 1 19.62 -6.19 -22.93
N ARG A 2 19.02 -6.97 -22.03
CA ARG A 2 18.27 -6.40 -20.90
C ARG A 2 19.33 -6.00 -19.88
N GLU A 3 19.55 -4.71 -19.68
CA GLU A 3 20.35 -4.21 -18.58
C GLU A 3 19.70 -4.69 -17.28
N GLN A 4 20.38 -5.59 -16.58
CA GLN A 4 20.11 -5.85 -15.18
C GLN A 4 20.39 -4.54 -14.43
N ALA A 5 19.37 -4.01 -13.76
CA ALA A 5 19.57 -2.89 -12.85
C ALA A 5 20.59 -3.32 -11.78
N PRO A 6 21.55 -2.45 -11.42
CA PRO A 6 22.51 -2.76 -10.37
C PRO A 6 21.78 -3.03 -9.05
N CYS A 7 22.42 -3.78 -8.16
CA CYS A 7 22.02 -3.90 -6.75
C CYS A 7 22.16 -2.53 -6.08
N GLY A 8 21.20 -1.65 -6.33
CA GLY A 8 21.17 -0.24 -5.93
C GLY A 8 19.78 0.09 -5.42
N GLU A 9 19.72 0.97 -4.44
CA GLU A 9 18.50 1.44 -3.79
C GLU A 9 17.41 1.79 -4.82
N MET A 10 16.18 1.34 -4.54
CA MET A 10 15.02 1.61 -5.38
C MET A 10 14.82 3.14 -5.51
N PRO A 11 14.73 3.69 -6.73
CA PRO A 11 14.65 5.13 -6.92
C PRO A 11 13.30 5.68 -6.44
N TRP A 12 13.27 6.94 -6.01
CA TRP A 12 12.02 7.60 -5.66
C TRP A 12 11.25 8.01 -6.93
N VAL A 13 9.95 7.80 -6.93
CA VAL A 13 9.06 8.37 -7.95
C VAL A 13 8.65 9.78 -7.55
N ARG A 14 8.78 10.73 -8.47
CA ARG A 14 8.33 12.12 -8.30
C ARG A 14 7.42 12.53 -9.42
N VAL A 15 6.56 13.50 -9.15
CA VAL A 15 5.88 14.28 -10.19
C VAL A 15 6.95 15.11 -10.92
N ALA A 16 6.96 15.04 -12.24
CA ALA A 16 7.86 15.81 -13.09
C ALA A 16 7.63 17.33 -12.89
N LYS A 17 8.65 18.15 -13.19
CA LYS A 17 8.59 19.61 -13.02
C LYS A 17 7.46 20.28 -13.79
N ASP A 18 6.97 19.65 -14.86
CA ASP A 18 5.85 20.14 -15.66
C ASP A 18 4.47 19.76 -15.10
N GLY A 19 4.41 18.94 -14.05
CA GLY A 19 3.19 18.48 -13.42
C GLY A 19 2.38 17.46 -14.23
N ARG A 20 2.94 16.88 -15.31
CA ARG A 20 2.19 16.06 -16.29
C ARG A 20 2.61 14.60 -16.36
N SER A 21 3.72 14.23 -15.73
CA SER A 21 4.28 12.88 -15.77
C SER A 21 4.98 12.53 -14.47
N PHE A 22 5.42 11.28 -14.34
CA PHE A 22 6.26 10.82 -13.24
C PHE A 22 7.68 10.54 -13.73
N VAL A 23 8.66 10.74 -12.84
CA VAL A 23 10.08 10.49 -13.10
C VAL A 23 10.74 9.78 -11.93
N LEU A 24 11.78 9.01 -12.21
CA LEU A 24 12.63 8.36 -11.21
C LEU A 24 13.81 9.26 -10.85
N GLU A 25 13.95 9.62 -9.58
CA GLU A 25 15.12 10.35 -9.08
C GLU A 25 16.26 9.40 -8.70
N PRO A 26 17.54 9.78 -8.90
CA PRO A 26 18.02 11.05 -9.49
C PRO A 26 18.11 11.03 -11.03
N ALA A 27 17.87 9.89 -11.68
CA ALA A 27 18.15 9.69 -13.10
C ALA A 27 17.26 10.52 -14.05
N GLY A 28 16.11 11.02 -13.58
CA GLY A 28 15.14 11.78 -14.37
C GLY A 28 14.42 10.94 -15.42
N LYS A 29 14.54 9.61 -15.36
CA LYS A 29 13.92 8.68 -16.32
C LYS A 29 12.40 8.70 -16.14
N THR A 30 11.65 8.80 -17.24
CA THR A 30 10.19 8.71 -17.21
C THR A 30 9.73 7.42 -16.54
N PHE A 31 8.80 7.56 -15.60
CA PHE A 31 8.09 6.48 -14.93
C PHE A 31 6.65 6.44 -15.43
N VAL A 32 6.22 5.28 -15.90
CA VAL A 32 4.83 5.03 -16.33
C VAL A 32 4.28 3.92 -15.44
N PRO A 33 3.31 4.20 -14.54
CA PRO A 33 2.74 3.19 -13.67
C PRO A 33 1.91 2.20 -14.49
N TRP A 34 2.21 0.91 -14.36
CA TRP A 34 1.48 -0.19 -14.96
C TRP A 34 1.49 -1.39 -14.00
N GLY A 35 0.32 -1.95 -13.74
CA GLY A 35 0.15 -2.80 -12.58
C GLY A 35 -1.23 -3.40 -12.40
N PHE A 36 -1.40 -3.98 -11.21
CA PHE A 36 -2.60 -4.70 -10.80
C PHE A 36 -3.21 -4.07 -9.55
N ASN A 37 -4.52 -4.26 -9.36
CA ASN A 37 -5.14 -4.09 -8.06
C ASN A 37 -4.97 -5.42 -7.31
N TYR A 38 -4.55 -5.33 -6.05
CA TYR A 38 -4.42 -6.45 -5.13
C TYR A 38 -5.44 -6.23 -4.01
N ASP A 39 -6.71 -6.51 -4.35
CA ASP A 39 -7.86 -6.27 -3.50
C ASP A 39 -8.43 -7.58 -2.94
N HIS A 40 -9.07 -8.40 -3.78
CA HIS A 40 -9.74 -9.63 -3.37
C HIS A 40 -9.07 -10.85 -4.04
N ASP A 41 -8.89 -11.92 -3.27
CA ASP A 41 -8.62 -13.22 -3.86
C ASP A 41 -9.89 -13.85 -4.45
N ASP A 42 -9.77 -15.02 -5.08
CA ASP A 42 -10.91 -15.78 -5.65
C ASP A 42 -12.00 -16.10 -4.62
N GLY A 43 -11.65 -16.13 -3.33
CA GLY A 43 -12.56 -16.36 -2.20
C GLY A 43 -13.19 -15.07 -1.64
N GLY A 44 -12.85 -13.91 -2.18
CA GLY A 44 -13.29 -12.61 -1.68
C GLY A 44 -12.58 -12.15 -0.42
N ARG A 45 -11.43 -12.74 -0.05
CA ARG A 45 -10.63 -12.30 1.10
C ARG A 45 -9.77 -11.11 0.71
N LEU A 46 -9.62 -10.17 1.64
CA LEU A 46 -8.70 -9.05 1.51
C LEU A 46 -7.32 -9.43 2.05
N ILE A 47 -6.28 -8.70 1.66
CA ILE A 47 -4.91 -8.96 2.12
C ILE A 47 -4.82 -9.03 3.66
N GLU A 48 -5.59 -8.19 4.36
CA GLU A 48 -5.59 -8.16 5.83
C GLU A 48 -6.18 -9.41 6.49
N ASP A 49 -6.92 -10.23 5.74
CA ASP A 49 -7.55 -11.44 6.25
C ASP A 49 -6.56 -12.63 6.31
N TYR A 50 -5.50 -12.61 5.49
CA TYR A 50 -4.59 -13.76 5.35
C TYR A 50 -3.10 -13.41 5.49
N TRP A 51 -2.70 -12.14 5.49
CA TRP A 51 -1.28 -11.74 5.62
C TRP A 51 -0.57 -12.22 6.90
N ASP A 52 -1.30 -12.68 7.93
CA ASP A 52 -0.73 -13.24 9.15
C ASP A 52 -0.43 -14.74 9.02
N GLY A 53 -1.29 -15.48 8.30
CA GLY A 53 -1.21 -16.95 8.18
C GLY A 53 -0.61 -17.43 6.86
N GLU A 54 -0.75 -16.65 5.78
CA GLU A 54 -0.46 -17.05 4.39
C GLU A 54 0.51 -16.06 3.73
N TRP A 55 1.50 -15.55 4.48
CA TRP A 55 2.46 -14.56 3.95
C TRP A 55 3.20 -15.03 2.69
N GLN A 56 3.48 -16.33 2.60
CA GLN A 56 4.18 -16.89 1.44
C GLN A 56 3.40 -16.65 0.14
N THR A 57 2.06 -16.73 0.17
CA THR A 57 1.21 -16.44 -0.99
C THR A 57 1.41 -15.00 -1.46
N ILE A 58 1.48 -14.03 -0.54
CA ILE A 58 1.74 -12.62 -0.88
C ILE A 58 3.11 -12.45 -1.54
N GLU A 59 4.14 -13.14 -1.03
CA GLU A 59 5.48 -13.10 -1.63
C GLU A 59 5.50 -13.68 -3.05
N GLU A 60 4.80 -14.80 -3.26
CA GLU A 60 4.66 -15.44 -4.57
C GLU A 60 3.90 -14.54 -5.55
N ASP A 61 2.75 -14.01 -5.16
CA ASP A 61 1.94 -13.08 -5.98
C ASP A 61 2.74 -11.85 -6.41
N PHE A 62 3.51 -11.25 -5.49
CA PHE A 62 4.35 -10.09 -5.79
C PHE A 62 5.46 -10.43 -6.78
N LEU A 63 6.07 -11.61 -6.67
CA LEU A 63 7.05 -12.08 -7.64
C LEU A 63 6.41 -12.35 -9.01
N GLU A 64 5.22 -12.94 -9.06
CA GLU A 64 4.49 -13.19 -10.30
C GLU A 64 4.08 -11.89 -11.00
N MET A 65 3.50 -10.93 -10.27
CA MET A 65 3.17 -9.60 -10.80
C MET A 65 4.41 -8.93 -11.41
N ARG A 66 5.56 -9.05 -10.74
CA ARG A 66 6.83 -8.53 -11.26
C ARG A 66 7.27 -9.25 -12.54
N GLN A 67 7.15 -10.58 -12.59
CA GLN A 67 7.49 -11.38 -13.78
C GLN A 67 6.60 -11.07 -14.99
N LEU A 68 5.33 -10.73 -14.74
CA LEU A 68 4.38 -10.25 -15.75
C LEU A 68 4.69 -8.84 -16.26
N GLY A 69 5.66 -8.16 -15.65
CA GLY A 69 6.17 -6.86 -16.08
C GLY A 69 5.60 -5.66 -15.31
N ALA A 70 4.83 -5.90 -14.23
CA ALA A 70 4.30 -4.82 -13.41
C ALA A 70 5.43 -4.01 -12.77
N ASN A 71 5.14 -2.73 -12.54
CA ASN A 71 5.96 -1.87 -11.72
C ASN A 71 5.17 -1.23 -10.57
N VAL A 72 3.84 -1.29 -10.57
CA VAL A 72 3.00 -0.80 -9.47
C VAL A 72 2.02 -1.90 -9.05
N VAL A 73 1.71 -1.97 -7.76
CA VAL A 73 0.62 -2.76 -7.20
C VAL A 73 -0.22 -1.85 -6.33
N ARG A 74 -1.55 -1.87 -6.54
CA ARG A 74 -2.47 -1.07 -5.75
C ARG A 74 -3.11 -1.90 -4.66
N VAL A 75 -2.95 -1.49 -3.40
CA VAL A 75 -3.42 -2.21 -2.21
C VAL A 75 -4.47 -1.36 -1.50
N HIS A 76 -5.57 -2.01 -1.08
CA HIS A 76 -6.76 -1.35 -0.56
C HIS A 76 -6.90 -1.57 0.95
N LEU A 77 -6.34 -0.65 1.75
CA LEU A 77 -6.31 -0.72 3.21
C LEU A 77 -7.68 -0.44 3.83
N GLN A 78 -8.17 -1.35 4.66
CA GLN A 78 -9.47 -1.23 5.34
C GLN A 78 -9.34 -0.42 6.64
N LEU A 79 -10.17 0.61 6.80
CA LEU A 79 -10.14 1.49 7.99
C LEU A 79 -10.27 0.68 9.29
N GLY A 80 -11.20 -0.29 9.32
CA GLY A 80 -11.45 -1.12 10.49
C GLY A 80 -10.32 -2.07 10.86
N ARG A 81 -9.41 -2.38 9.93
CA ARG A 81 -8.22 -3.20 10.20
C ARG A 81 -7.08 -2.37 10.82
N PHE A 82 -7.00 -1.09 10.47
CA PHE A 82 -5.92 -0.18 10.89
C PHE A 82 -6.29 0.76 12.05
N MET A 83 -7.56 0.84 12.44
CA MET A 83 -8.02 1.63 13.58
C MET A 83 -8.72 0.72 14.61
N GLU A 84 -8.20 0.65 15.83
CA GLU A 84 -8.84 -0.09 16.93
C GLU A 84 -9.99 0.70 17.56
N ALA A 85 -9.85 2.02 17.57
CA ALA A 85 -10.79 3.00 18.10
C ALA A 85 -10.67 4.32 17.32
N PRO A 86 -11.60 5.29 17.48
CA PRO A 86 -11.56 6.55 16.74
C PRO A 86 -10.26 7.36 16.89
N ASP A 87 -9.53 7.17 17.98
CA ASP A 87 -8.32 7.89 18.36
C ASP A 87 -7.08 6.98 18.46
N ARG A 88 -7.20 5.69 18.12
CA ARG A 88 -6.12 4.70 18.28
C ARG A 88 -5.93 3.84 17.04
N ALA A 89 -4.77 4.01 16.40
CA ALA A 89 -4.33 3.16 15.29
C ALA A 89 -3.87 1.78 15.80
N ASN A 90 -4.05 0.77 14.96
CA ASN A 90 -3.63 -0.61 15.22
C ASN A 90 -2.15 -0.79 14.88
N ALA A 91 -1.30 -0.86 15.90
CA ALA A 91 0.14 -1.01 15.73
C ALA A 91 0.53 -2.31 15.00
N CYS A 92 -0.19 -3.41 15.24
CA CYS A 92 0.11 -4.69 14.59
C CYS A 92 -0.17 -4.65 13.08
N ALA A 93 -1.28 -4.02 12.67
CA ALA A 93 -1.61 -3.85 11.26
C ALA A 93 -0.60 -2.92 10.55
N LEU A 94 -0.17 -1.84 11.21
CA LEU A 94 0.90 -0.96 10.70
C LEU A 94 2.22 -1.72 10.58
N ASP A 95 2.53 -2.59 11.54
CA ASP A 95 3.73 -3.40 11.46
C ASP A 95 3.73 -4.34 10.26
N ARG A 96 2.58 -4.95 9.97
CA ARG A 96 2.35 -5.75 8.77
C ARG A 96 2.44 -4.96 7.48
N LEU A 97 1.87 -3.76 7.44
CA LEU A 97 2.04 -2.86 6.30
C LEU A 97 3.52 -2.55 6.04
N GLY A 98 4.31 -2.31 7.09
CA GLY A 98 5.76 -2.11 6.96
C GLY A 98 6.47 -3.32 6.34
N ARG A 99 6.04 -4.54 6.68
CA ARG A 99 6.56 -5.77 6.08
C ARG A 99 6.20 -5.88 4.59
N LEU A 100 4.99 -5.47 4.21
CA LEU A 100 4.53 -5.45 2.82
C LEU A 100 5.31 -4.45 1.98
N VAL A 101 5.55 -3.26 2.54
CA VAL A 101 6.37 -2.21 1.92
C VAL A 101 7.80 -2.73 1.68
N ALA A 102 8.42 -3.38 2.68
CA ALA A 102 9.75 -3.97 2.53
C ALA A 102 9.79 -5.12 1.50
N LEU A 103 8.72 -5.91 1.38
CA LEU A 103 8.59 -6.90 0.32
C LEU A 103 8.55 -6.22 -1.06
N ALA A 104 7.72 -5.19 -1.23
CA ALA A 104 7.57 -4.43 -2.46
C ALA A 104 8.92 -3.83 -2.92
N GLU A 105 9.68 -3.24 -2.00
CA GLU A 105 11.05 -2.78 -2.26
C GLU A 105 11.95 -3.90 -2.78
N ARG A 106 11.97 -5.04 -2.07
CA ARG A 106 12.84 -6.18 -2.41
C ARG A 106 12.54 -6.76 -3.79
N VAL A 107 11.28 -6.77 -4.21
CA VAL A 107 10.87 -7.25 -5.54
C VAL A 107 10.83 -6.15 -6.60
N ASN A 108 11.16 -4.91 -6.22
CA ASN A 108 11.15 -3.73 -7.07
C ASN A 108 9.77 -3.48 -7.72
N LEU A 109 8.74 -3.45 -6.87
CA LEU A 109 7.38 -3.01 -7.17
C LEU A 109 7.04 -1.81 -6.29
N TYR A 110 6.44 -0.77 -6.89
CA TYR A 110 5.90 0.35 -6.14
C TYR A 110 4.49 0.02 -5.65
N LEU A 111 4.09 0.61 -4.53
CA LEU A 111 2.77 0.49 -3.93
C LEU A 111 1.97 1.78 -4.14
N ASP A 112 0.77 1.64 -4.68
CA ASP A 112 -0.31 2.62 -4.55
C ASP A 112 -1.15 2.19 -3.34
N LEU A 113 -1.00 2.88 -2.22
CA LEU A 113 -1.72 2.62 -0.99
C LEU A 113 -3.02 3.41 -1.02
N THR A 114 -4.10 2.74 -1.41
CA THR A 114 -5.46 3.28 -1.30
C THR A 114 -6.03 2.87 0.05
N GLY A 115 -6.60 3.82 0.80
CA GLY A 115 -7.08 3.57 2.17
C GLY A 115 -8.55 3.89 2.38
N LEU A 116 -8.94 3.87 3.66
CA LEU A 116 -10.29 4.15 4.12
C LEU A 116 -11.35 3.14 3.61
N GLY A 117 -10.90 1.94 3.26
CA GLY A 117 -11.78 0.86 2.82
C GLY A 117 -12.77 0.43 3.91
N CYS A 118 -13.99 0.13 3.48
CA CYS A 118 -15.07 -0.47 4.28
C CYS A 118 -15.82 -1.49 3.40
N TYR A 119 -15.09 -2.36 2.71
CA TYR A 119 -15.66 -3.23 1.67
C TYR A 119 -16.60 -4.30 2.23
N HIS A 120 -16.24 -4.86 3.37
CA HIS A 120 -17.08 -5.83 4.06
C HIS A 120 -17.83 -5.15 5.21
N LYS A 121 -19.16 -5.06 5.07
CA LYS A 121 -20.02 -4.43 6.08
C LYS A 121 -19.84 -5.09 7.46
N GLN A 122 -19.64 -6.41 7.51
CA GLN A 122 -19.42 -7.13 8.77
C GLN A 122 -18.12 -6.75 9.48
N ASP A 123 -17.14 -6.20 8.76
CA ASP A 123 -15.85 -5.79 9.30
C ASP A 123 -15.80 -4.29 9.64
N VAL A 124 -16.88 -3.54 9.40
CA VAL A 124 -16.98 -2.14 9.84
C VAL A 124 -17.11 -2.11 11.37
N PRO A 125 -16.21 -1.42 12.09
CA PRO A 125 -16.24 -1.43 13.54
C PRO A 125 -17.53 -0.82 14.10
N PRO A 126 -18.14 -1.39 15.17
CA PRO A 126 -19.36 -0.85 15.76
C PRO A 126 -19.26 0.61 16.24
N TRP A 127 -18.04 1.07 16.56
CA TRP A 127 -17.79 2.44 16.97
C TRP A 127 -17.80 3.43 15.80
N TYR A 128 -17.68 2.97 14.55
CA TYR A 128 -17.56 3.84 13.38
C TYR A 128 -18.92 4.38 12.90
N ASP A 129 -19.94 3.53 12.88
CA ASP A 129 -21.30 3.86 12.46
C ASP A 129 -21.93 5.07 13.18
N PRO A 130 -21.87 5.18 14.52
CA PRO A 130 -22.49 6.29 15.24
C PRO A 130 -21.73 7.63 15.13
N LEU A 131 -20.54 7.67 14.51
CA LEU A 131 -19.75 8.90 14.41
C LEU A 131 -20.42 9.92 13.48
N THR A 132 -20.40 11.18 13.91
CA THR A 132 -20.71 12.32 13.06
C THR A 132 -19.70 12.45 11.92
N GLU A 133 -20.05 13.21 10.89
CA GLU A 133 -19.14 13.48 9.76
C GLU A 133 -17.78 14.04 10.21
N SER A 134 -17.78 15.06 11.09
CA SER A 134 -16.55 15.67 11.61
C SER A 134 -15.69 14.64 12.35
N GLN A 135 -16.31 13.78 13.16
CA GLN A 135 -15.58 12.72 13.86
C GLN A 135 -14.99 11.70 12.87
N ARG A 136 -15.70 11.36 11.79
CA ARG A 136 -15.17 10.47 10.75
C ARG A 136 -13.95 11.08 10.06
N TRP A 137 -13.99 12.39 9.74
CA TRP A 137 -12.83 13.09 9.18
C TRP A 137 -11.60 13.02 10.09
N GLU A 138 -11.79 13.19 11.41
CA GLU A 138 -10.69 13.04 12.36
C GLU A 138 -10.11 11.62 12.38
N VAL A 139 -10.96 10.59 12.34
CA VAL A 139 -10.50 9.18 12.26
C VAL A 139 -9.71 8.95 10.99
N GLN A 140 -10.21 9.44 9.84
CA GLN A 140 -9.56 9.28 8.54
C GLN A 140 -8.21 10.01 8.49
N ALA A 141 -8.10 11.19 9.12
CA ALA A 141 -6.84 11.92 9.25
C ALA A 141 -5.83 11.12 10.08
N ARG A 142 -6.24 10.61 11.25
CA ARG A 142 -5.38 9.77 12.11
C ARG A 142 -4.93 8.48 11.43
N PHE A 143 -5.82 7.85 10.66
CA PHE A 143 -5.48 6.69 9.82
C PHE A 143 -4.34 7.03 8.86
N TRP A 144 -4.46 8.15 8.11
CA TRP A 144 -3.44 8.53 7.13
C TRP A 144 -2.14 9.03 7.77
N GLU A 145 -2.21 9.71 8.91
CA GLU A 145 -1.03 10.05 9.71
C GLU A 145 -0.26 8.79 10.11
N ALA A 146 -0.95 7.77 10.61
CA ALA A 146 -0.31 6.52 11.03
C ALA A 146 0.27 5.72 9.85
N VAL A 147 -0.49 5.58 8.75
CA VAL A 147 -0.03 4.89 7.53
C VAL A 147 1.17 5.61 6.92
N SER A 148 1.09 6.93 6.73
CA SER A 148 2.19 7.71 6.16
C SER A 148 3.43 7.67 7.05
N ALA A 149 3.30 7.80 8.37
CA ALA A 149 4.42 7.70 9.30
C ALA A 149 5.11 6.34 9.23
N ARG A 150 4.34 5.25 9.07
CA ARG A 150 4.89 3.90 8.95
C ARG A 150 5.69 3.70 7.66
N CYS A 151 5.25 4.34 6.57
CA CYS A 151 5.81 4.11 5.24
C CYS A 151 6.78 5.21 4.76
N ALA A 152 6.94 6.30 5.53
CA ALA A 152 7.60 7.54 5.09
C ALA A 152 9.03 7.40 4.55
N ALA A 153 9.78 6.41 5.02
CA ALA A 153 11.17 6.21 4.63
C ALA A 153 11.34 5.35 3.36
N SER A 154 10.26 4.73 2.88
CA SER A 154 10.32 3.76 1.80
C SER A 154 10.12 4.40 0.42
N PRO A 155 11.05 4.18 -0.52
CA PRO A 155 10.85 4.58 -1.92
C PRO A 155 9.81 3.73 -2.65
N ALA A 156 9.37 2.60 -2.08
CA ALA A 156 8.35 1.77 -2.71
C ALA A 156 6.96 2.42 -2.66
N VAL A 157 6.71 3.39 -1.78
CA VAL A 157 5.42 4.09 -1.77
C VAL A 157 5.37 5.08 -2.93
N PHE A 158 4.45 4.86 -3.87
CA PHE A 158 4.24 5.70 -5.04
C PHE A 158 3.09 6.70 -4.85
N CYS A 159 1.94 6.25 -4.35
CA CYS A 159 0.74 7.06 -4.14
C CYS A 159 0.02 6.64 -2.84
#